data_AF-W2U1D7-F1
#
_entry.id   AF-W2U1D7-F1
#
_cell.length_a   1.000
_cell.length_b   1.000
_cell.length_c   1.000
_cell.angle_alpha   90.00
_cell.angle_beta   90.00
_cell.angle_gamma   90.00
#
_symmetry.space_group_name_H-M   'P 1'
#
loop_
_entity.id
_entity.type
_entity.pdbx_description
1 polymer ?
#
loop_
_entity_poly.entity_id
_entity_poly.type
_entity_poly.pdbx_seq_one_letter_code
_entity_poly.pdbx_strand_id
1 'polypeptide(L)'
;MRRPGFRWVPALLALGEMGLLWWLSDQPATGMGLPHPWDKGAHFLAYGLLGFLLGVAFGDFRPALLLAALYGVVDEWHQSWVPGREAFGWDLVADFLGACLGARWGGRWGAPGAGRP
;
A
#
# COMPACT_ATOMS: atom_id res chain seq x y z
N MET A 1 -1.10 20.93 -18.00
CA MET A 1 -0.21 20.92 -16.81
C MET A 1 -1.06 20.75 -15.56
N ARG A 2 -0.90 19.67 -14.78
CA ARG A 2 -1.53 19.58 -13.44
C ARG A 2 -0.69 20.40 -12.46
N ARG A 3 -1.34 21.22 -11.62
CA ARG A 3 -0.66 22.14 -10.67
C ARG A 3 0.14 21.33 -9.63
N PRO A 4 1.31 21.81 -9.18
CA PRO A 4 2.13 21.11 -8.17
C PRO A 4 1.36 20.76 -6.89
N GLY A 5 0.33 21.53 -6.53
CA GLY A 5 -0.60 21.24 -5.43
C GLY A 5 -1.33 19.90 -5.53
N PHE A 6 -1.58 19.38 -6.73
CA PHE A 6 -2.39 18.18 -6.95
C PHE A 6 -1.71 16.89 -6.47
N ARG A 7 -0.37 16.86 -6.39
CA ARG A 7 0.40 15.66 -5.99
C ARG A 7 0.51 15.52 -4.47
N TRP A 8 0.29 16.61 -3.73
CA TRP A 8 0.36 16.62 -2.27
C TRP A 8 -0.85 15.95 -1.62
N VAL A 9 -2.04 16.11 -2.21
CA VAL A 9 -3.24 15.43 -1.72
C VAL A 9 -3.08 13.90 -1.68
N PRO A 10 -2.72 13.20 -2.78
CA PRO A 10 -2.52 11.75 -2.74
C PRO A 10 -1.32 11.35 -1.87
N ALA A 11 -0.28 12.18 -1.75
CA ALA A 11 0.83 11.90 -0.84
C ALA A 11 0.40 11.95 0.64
N LEU A 12 -0.39 12.94 1.03
CA LEU A 12 -0.94 13.05 2.38
C LEU A 12 -1.93 11.92 2.68
N LEU A 13 -2.76 11.54 1.70
CA LEU A 13 -3.64 10.39 1.82
C LEU A 13 -2.85 9.07 1.96
N ALA A 14 -1.76 8.90 1.20
CA ALA A 14 -0.89 7.74 1.33
C ALA A 14 -0.25 7.67 2.73
N LEU A 15 0.21 8.81 3.27
CA LEU A 15 0.72 8.87 4.64
C LEU A 15 -0.36 8.54 5.68
N GLY A 16 -1.58 9.02 5.47
CA GLY A 16 -2.73 8.66 6.30
C GLY A 16 -3.05 7.16 6.24
N GLU A 17 -3.03 6.58 5.04
CA GLU A 17 -3.22 5.14 4.82
C GLU A 17 -2.14 4.32 5.54
N MET A 18 -0.86 4.70 5.43
CA MET A 18 0.23 4.06 6.17
C MET A 18 -0.03 4.13 7.68
N GLY A 19 -0.40 5.30 8.22
CA GLY A 19 -0.74 5.43 9.64
C GLY A 19 -1.92 4.55 10.07
N LEU A 20 -2.94 4.43 9.23
CA LEU A 20 -4.10 3.57 9.47
C LEU A 20 -3.71 2.09 9.47
N LEU A 21 -2.93 1.65 8.48
CA LEU A 21 -2.45 0.26 8.38
C LEU A 21 -1.62 -0.11 9.60
N TRP A 22 -0.65 0.74 9.99
CA TRP A 22 0.15 0.50 11.19
C TRP A 22 -0.71 0.31 12.44
N TRP A 23 -1.71 1.20 12.63
CA TRP A 23 -2.59 1.11 13.78
C TRP A 23 -3.43 -0.17 13.78
N LEU A 24 -3.96 -0.57 12.62
CA LEU A 24 -4.72 -1.82 12.46
C LEU A 24 -3.84 -3.06 12.66
N SER A 25 -2.60 -3.01 12.20
CA SER A 25 -1.57 -4.04 12.36
C SER A 25 -1.18 -4.24 13.83
N ASP A 26 -1.15 -3.17 14.62
CA ASP A 26 -0.80 -3.19 16.05
C ASP A 26 -1.89 -3.83 16.93
N GLN A 27 -3.10 -4.05 16.40
CA GLN A 27 -4.19 -4.65 17.18
C GLN A 27 -3.99 -6.16 17.39
N PRO A 28 -4.04 -6.68 18.63
CA PRO A 28 -3.97 -8.11 18.90
C PRO A 28 -5.06 -8.90 18.18
N ALA A 29 -4.76 -10.11 17.72
CA ALA A 29 -5.76 -10.97 17.13
C ALA A 29 -6.63 -11.59 18.25
N THR A 30 -7.78 -10.98 18.53
CA THR A 30 -8.74 -11.45 19.53
C THR A 30 -9.77 -12.44 18.98
N GLY A 31 -9.56 -12.95 17.75
CA GLY A 31 -10.52 -13.82 17.04
C GLY A 31 -11.62 -13.09 16.27
N MET A 32 -11.63 -11.75 16.27
CA MET A 32 -12.54 -10.90 15.48
C MET A 32 -11.98 -10.46 14.11
N GLY A 33 -10.86 -11.05 13.67
CA GLY A 33 -10.30 -10.77 12.35
C GLY A 33 -11.18 -11.27 11.20
N LEU A 34 -10.90 -10.80 9.98
CA LEU A 34 -11.56 -11.34 8.79
C LEU A 34 -11.21 -12.83 8.63
N PRO A 35 -12.20 -13.70 8.38
CA PRO A 35 -11.92 -15.11 8.17
C PRO A 35 -11.20 -15.32 6.85
N HIS A 36 -10.30 -16.30 6.80
CA HIS A 36 -9.67 -16.72 5.55
C HIS A 36 -10.73 -17.06 4.48
N PRO A 37 -10.58 -16.62 3.21
CA PRO A 37 -9.46 -15.88 2.62
C PRO A 37 -9.65 -14.35 2.58
N TRP A 38 -10.65 -13.81 3.29
CA TRP A 38 -11.01 -12.38 3.21
C TRP A 38 -9.98 -11.47 3.86
N ASP A 39 -9.17 -11.99 4.79
CA ASP A 39 -7.96 -11.36 5.31
C ASP A 39 -7.00 -10.96 4.17
N LYS A 40 -6.66 -11.90 3.28
CA LYS A 40 -5.77 -11.64 2.13
C LYS A 40 -6.41 -10.67 1.13
N GLY A 41 -7.74 -10.74 0.98
CA GLY A 41 -8.48 -9.76 0.19
C GLY A 41 -8.34 -8.35 0.74
N ALA A 42 -8.39 -8.19 2.07
CA ALA A 42 -8.19 -6.90 2.72
C ALA A 42 -6.77 -6.38 2.53
N HIS A 43 -5.75 -7.23 2.71
CA HIS A 43 -4.34 -6.92 2.43
C HIS A 43 -4.14 -6.43 0.99
N PHE A 44 -4.64 -7.20 0.02
CA PHE A 44 -4.57 -6.82 -1.39
C PHE A 44 -5.22 -5.46 -1.68
N LEU A 45 -6.41 -5.19 -1.11
CA LEU A 45 -7.11 -3.92 -1.34
C LEU A 45 -6.43 -2.74 -0.64
N ALA A 46 -5.98 -2.93 0.61
CA ALA A 46 -5.24 -1.94 1.39
C ALA A 46 -3.96 -1.50 0.66
N TYR A 47 -3.11 -2.46 0.30
CA TYR A 47 -1.88 -2.15 -0.41
C TYR A 47 -2.13 -1.74 -1.87
N GLY A 48 -3.24 -2.16 -2.47
CA GLY A 48 -3.73 -1.63 -3.74
C GLY A 48 -4.05 -0.14 -3.67
N LEU A 49 -4.72 0.30 -2.61
CA LEU A 49 -4.98 1.72 -2.35
C LEU A 49 -3.68 2.47 -2.09
N LEU A 50 -2.81 1.97 -1.22
CA LEU A 50 -1.51 2.59 -0.92
C LEU A 50 -0.66 2.75 -2.19
N GLY A 51 -0.51 1.67 -2.96
CA GLY A 51 0.21 1.67 -4.23
C GLY A 51 -0.39 2.65 -5.24
N PHE A 52 -1.73 2.72 -5.35
CA PHE A 52 -2.41 3.69 -6.20
C PHE A 52 -2.12 5.13 -5.79
N LEU A 53 -2.28 5.47 -4.51
CA LEU A 53 -2.04 6.81 -4.00
C LEU A 53 -0.58 7.24 -4.23
N LEU A 54 0.39 6.37 -3.92
CA LEU A 54 1.80 6.60 -4.19
C LEU A 54 2.09 6.72 -5.69
N GLY A 55 1.43 5.91 -6.52
CA GLY A 55 1.53 5.97 -7.97
C GLY A 55 1.06 7.31 -8.53
N VAL A 56 -0.05 7.85 -8.03
CA VAL A 56 -0.51 9.19 -8.42
C VAL A 56 0.43 10.28 -7.90
N ALA A 57 0.87 10.16 -6.64
CA ALA A 57 1.78 11.12 -6.01
C ALA A 57 3.11 11.23 -6.76
N PHE A 58 3.78 10.10 -7.00
CA PHE A 58 5.08 10.06 -7.69
C PHE A 58 4.96 10.15 -9.21
N GLY A 59 3.84 9.71 -9.79
CA GLY A 59 3.68 9.58 -11.25
C GLY A 59 4.65 8.61 -11.90
N ASP A 60 5.15 7.67 -11.12
CA ASP A 60 5.98 6.59 -11.61
C ASP A 60 5.62 5.33 -10.82
N PHE A 61 5.53 4.22 -11.55
CA PHE A 61 5.26 2.90 -11.01
C PHE A 61 6.36 2.42 -10.07
N ARG A 62 7.63 2.61 -10.43
CA ARG A 62 8.78 2.02 -9.72
C ARG A 62 8.92 2.52 -8.28
N PRO A 63 9.02 3.84 -8.01
CA PRO A 63 9.14 4.32 -6.63
C PRO A 63 7.88 4.06 -5.81
N ALA A 64 6.69 4.06 -6.44
CA ALA A 64 5.45 3.75 -5.76
C ALA A 64 5.39 2.29 -5.29
N LEU A 65 5.71 1.35 -6.17
CA LEU A 65 5.76 -0.06 -5.83
C LEU A 65 6.84 -0.35 -4.78
N LEU A 66 8.05 0.19 -4.96
CA LEU A 66 9.15 -0.04 -4.02
C LEU A 66 8.80 0.42 -2.60
N LEU A 67 8.21 1.62 -2.47
CA LEU A 67 7.82 2.15 -1.17
C LEU A 67 6.67 1.35 -0.54
N ALA A 68 5.62 1.02 -1.29
CA ALA A 68 4.52 0.21 -0.78
C ALA A 68 4.96 -1.20 -0.38
N ALA A 69 5.83 -1.84 -1.18
CA ALA A 69 6.34 -3.18 -0.87
C ALA A 69 7.27 -3.18 0.35
N LEU A 70 8.16 -2.18 0.46
CA LEU A 70 9.02 -2.05 1.65
C LEU A 70 8.18 -1.77 2.89
N TYR A 71 7.14 -0.94 2.76
CA TYR A 71 6.21 -0.68 3.85
C TYR A 71 5.51 -1.97 4.30
N GLY A 72 5.03 -2.81 3.38
CA GLY A 72 4.41 -4.10 3.70
C GLY A 72 5.33 -5.06 4.42
N VAL A 73 6.60 -5.13 4.00
CA VAL A 73 7.62 -5.91 4.72
C VAL A 73 7.82 -5.41 6.15
N VAL A 74 7.85 -4.08 6.35
CA VAL A 74 8.01 -3.49 7.67
C VAL A 74 6.76 -3.69 8.54
N ASP A 75 5.57 -3.58 7.97
CA ASP A 75 4.30 -3.75 8.66
C ASP A 75 4.11 -5.22 9.10
N GLU A 76 4.37 -6.19 8.23
CA GLU A 76 4.35 -7.62 8.57
C GLU A 76 5.41 -7.99 9.61
N TRP A 77 6.61 -7.40 9.51
CA TRP A 77 7.62 -7.53 10.55
C TRP A 77 7.11 -6.98 11.88
N HIS A 78 6.50 -5.80 11.90
CA HIS A 78 5.92 -5.20 13.10
C HIS A 78 4.80 -6.09 13.68
N GLN A 79 3.91 -6.62 12.85
CA GLN A 79 2.85 -7.54 13.26
C GLN A 79 3.40 -8.81 13.91
N SER A 80 4.60 -9.28 13.55
CA SER A 80 5.22 -10.45 14.19
C SER A 80 5.48 -10.28 15.69
N TRP A 81 5.46 -9.04 16.19
CA TRP A 81 5.56 -8.72 17.61
C TRP A 81 4.20 -8.59 18.31
N VAL A 82 3.10 -8.66 17.56
CA VAL A 82 1.74 -8.48 18.06
C VAL A 82 1.15 -9.84 18.44
N PRO A 83 0.74 -10.06 19.71
CA PRO A 83 0.21 -11.34 20.16
C PRO A 83 -1.00 -11.83 19.34
N GLY A 84 -0.93 -13.09 18.92
CA GLY A 84 -2.01 -13.77 18.18
C GLY A 84 -2.05 -13.46 16.69
N ARG A 85 -1.23 -12.53 16.18
CA ARG A 85 -1.11 -12.31 14.74
C ARG A 85 -0.29 -13.42 14.09
N GLU A 86 -0.80 -13.95 12.99
CA GLU A 86 -0.01 -14.72 12.05
C GLU A 86 0.65 -13.72 11.10
N ALA A 87 1.95 -13.52 11.25
CA ALA A 87 2.72 -12.69 10.33
C ALA A 87 3.34 -13.57 9.24
N PHE A 88 3.47 -12.99 8.04
CA PHE A 88 4.21 -13.50 6.89
C PHE A 88 3.55 -14.60 6.02
N GLY A 89 4.06 -14.68 4.79
CA GLY A 89 3.70 -15.68 3.79
C GLY A 89 2.76 -15.09 2.76
N TRP A 90 1.46 -15.38 2.91
CA TRP A 90 0.44 -15.01 1.91
C TRP A 90 0.02 -13.54 1.99
N ASP A 91 0.16 -12.91 3.15
CA ASP A 91 -0.22 -11.50 3.33
C ASP A 91 0.79 -10.60 2.61
N LEU A 92 2.10 -10.87 2.72
CA LEU A 92 3.11 -10.20 1.88
C LEU A 92 2.88 -10.36 0.37
N VAL A 93 2.40 -11.54 -0.06
CA VAL A 93 2.08 -11.76 -1.47
C VAL A 93 0.86 -10.94 -1.88
N ALA A 94 -0.17 -10.90 -1.05
CA ALA A 94 -1.36 -10.09 -1.28
C ALA A 94 -1.01 -8.59 -1.31
N ASP A 95 -0.20 -8.12 -0.37
CA ASP A 95 0.30 -6.76 -0.27
C ASP A 95 1.07 -6.36 -1.53
N PHE A 96 2.03 -7.18 -1.94
CA PHE A 96 2.85 -6.93 -3.12
C PHE A 96 2.02 -6.89 -4.41
N LEU A 97 1.10 -7.84 -4.60
CA LEU A 97 0.24 -7.88 -5.78
C LEU A 97 -0.73 -6.69 -5.82
N GLY A 98 -1.31 -6.33 -4.67
CA GLY A 98 -2.15 -5.15 -4.51
C GLY A 98 -1.37 -3.89 -4.87
N ALA A 99 -0.22 -3.66 -4.21
CA ALA A 99 0.66 -2.54 -4.46
C ALA A 99 1.10 -2.44 -5.92
N CYS A 100 1.41 -3.57 -6.57
CA CYS A 100 1.78 -3.61 -7.98
C CYS A 100 0.63 -3.13 -8.88
N LEU A 101 -0.58 -3.66 -8.68
CA LEU A 101 -1.75 -3.24 -9.45
C LEU A 101 -2.07 -1.76 -9.22
N GLY A 102 -2.11 -1.34 -7.95
CA GLY A 102 -2.36 0.04 -7.53
C GLY A 102 -1.36 1.01 -8.13
N ALA A 103 -0.06 0.78 -7.92
CA ALA A 103 1.01 1.62 -8.44
C ALA A 103 0.99 1.70 -9.97
N ARG A 104 0.71 0.58 -10.65
CA ARG A 104 0.66 0.55 -12.12
C ARG A 104 -0.51 1.34 -12.65
N TRP A 105 -1.64 1.33 -11.94
CA TRP A 105 -2.79 2.15 -12.29
C TRP A 105 -2.52 3.61 -11.98
N GLY A 106 -2.12 3.95 -10.74
CA GLY A 106 -1.88 5.31 -10.26
C GLY A 106 -0.78 6.06 -11.02
N GLY A 107 0.31 5.38 -11.35
CA GLY A 107 1.42 5.94 -12.13
C GLY A 107 1.02 6.45 -13.51
N ARG A 108 -0.10 5.97 -14.08
CA ARG A 108 -0.64 6.49 -15.37
C ARG A 108 -1.24 7.88 -15.23
N TRP A 109 -1.65 8.27 -14.03
CA TRP A 109 -2.32 9.54 -13.74
C TRP A 109 -1.32 10.64 -13.33
N GLY A 110 -0.14 10.26 -12.85
CA GLY A 110 0.98 11.17 -12.69
C GLY A 110 1.76 11.25 -14.00
N ALA A 111 1.32 12.18 -14.86
CA ALA A 111 1.85 12.60 -16.16
C ALA A 111 3.09 11.88 -16.74
N PRO A 112 3.06 11.50 -18.03
CA PRO A 112 4.27 11.38 -18.84
C PRO A 112 5.02 12.72 -18.80
N GLY A 113 6.22 12.72 -18.21
CA GLY A 113 7.21 13.73 -18.55
C GLY A 113 7.44 13.68 -20.06
N ALA A 114 7.49 14.84 -20.70
CA ALA A 114 7.85 14.98 -22.10
C ALA A 114 9.04 14.06 -22.44
N GLY A 115 8.83 13.11 -23.35
CA GLY A 115 9.84 12.09 -23.64
C GLY A 115 9.25 10.77 -24.12
N ARG A 116 8.33 10.82 -25.10
CA ARG A 116 8.31 9.78 -26.11
C ARG A 116 9.14 10.34 -27.28
N PRO A 117 10.19 9.67 -27.75
CA PRO A 117 10.85 10.08 -28.98
C PRO A 117 9.85 10.12 -30.14
#